data_AF-A0A2W4MLU5-F1
#
_entry.id   AF-A0A2W4MLU5-F1
#
_cell.length_a   1.000
_cell.length_b   1.000
_cell.length_c   1.000
_cell.angle_alpha   90.00
_cell.angle_beta   90.00
_cell.angle_gamma   90.00
#
_symmetry.space_group_name_H-M   'P 1'
#
loop_
_entity.id
_entity.type
_entity.pdbx_description
1 polymer ?
#
loop_
_entity_poly.entity_id
_entity_poly.type
_entity_poly.pdbx_seq_one_letter_code
_entity_poly.pdbx_strand_id
1 'polypeptide(L)' 'MAEESGNNVSMAASITRGVLFGLPLAIGLLTILFWLQGDFDFLRALGAAALPGTLLGVFGGGFAGVAYAMAKEH' A
#
# COMPACT_ATOMS: atom_id res chain seq x y z
N MET A 1 9.14 -26.93 13.36
CA MET A 1 9.16 -25.55 13.92
C MET A 1 10.07 -24.59 13.16
N ALA A 2 11.21 -25.02 12.58
CA ALA A 2 12.05 -24.11 11.78
C ALA A 2 11.47 -23.74 10.39
N GLU A 3 10.69 -24.64 9.78
CA GLU A 3 10.12 -24.47 8.44
C GLU A 3 8.98 -23.43 8.41
N GLU A 4 8.17 -23.39 9.47
CA GLU A 4 7.07 -22.44 9.63
C GLU A 4 7.58 -21.01 9.85
N SER A 5 8.72 -20.80 10.54
CA SER A 5 9.28 -19.46 10.72
C SER A 5 9.86 -18.91 9.42
N GLY A 6 10.51 -19.73 8.60
CA GLY A 6 11.04 -19.33 7.29
C GLY A 6 9.95 -18.88 6.31
N ASN A 7 8.82 -19.57 6.30
CA ASN A 7 7.68 -19.21 5.45
C ASN A 7 7.02 -17.89 5.89
N ASN A 8 6.86 -17.69 7.20
CA ASN A 8 6.33 -16.44 7.76
C ASN A 8 7.23 -15.23 7.45
N VAL A 9 8.55 -15.42 7.46
CA VAL A 9 9.52 -14.35 7.10
C VAL A 9 9.43 -13.99 5.61
N SER A 10 9.29 -14.99 4.73
CA SER A 10 9.09 -14.78 3.29
C SER A 10 7.79 -14.02 2.98
N MET A 11 6.71 -14.38 3.68
CA MET A 11 5.40 -13.74 3.54
C MET A 11 5.38 -12.33 4.13
N ALA A 12 6.01 -12.10 5.28
CA ALA A 12 6.16 -10.77 5.84
C ALA A 12 6.99 -9.84 4.92
N ALA A 13 8.01 -10.39 4.26
CA ALA A 13 8.82 -9.63 3.30
C ALA A 13 8.03 -9.23 2.05
N SER A 14 7.17 -10.10 1.52
CA SER A 14 6.32 -9.77 0.36
C SER A 14 5.26 -8.73 0.70
N ILE A 15 4.62 -8.84 1.88
CA ILE A 15 3.67 -7.84 2.41
C ILE A 15 4.39 -6.50 2.60
N THR A 16 5.53 -6.48 3.26
CA THR A 16 6.30 -5.24 3.50
C THR A 16 6.67 -4.57 2.19
N ARG A 17 7.08 -5.34 1.18
CA ARG A 17 7.41 -4.81 -0.15
C ARG A 17 6.15 -4.25 -0.83
N GLY A 18 5.03 -4.95 -0.73
CA GLY A 18 3.74 -4.47 -1.25
C GLY A 18 3.29 -3.16 -0.59
N VAL A 19 3.43 -3.03 0.73
CA VAL A 19 3.15 -1.79 1.48
C VAL A 19 4.11 -0.67 1.09
N LEU A 20 5.40 -0.96 0.93
CA LEU A 20 6.43 0.03 0.60
C LEU A 20 6.14 0.74 -0.73
N PHE A 21 5.60 0.02 -1.71
CA PHE A 21 5.17 0.61 -2.99
C PHE A 21 3.73 1.12 -2.96
N GLY A 22 2.83 0.41 -2.27
CA GLY A 22 1.41 0.75 -2.19
C GLY A 22 1.16 2.07 -1.45
N LEU A 23 1.94 2.35 -0.40
CA LEU A 23 1.80 3.55 0.43
C LEU A 23 2.03 4.87 -0.33
N PRO A 24 3.22 5.11 -0.93
CA PRO A 24 3.45 6.34 -1.69
C PRO A 24 2.54 6.44 -2.92
N LEU A 25 2.21 5.31 -3.56
CA LEU A 25 1.32 5.29 -4.72
C LEU A 25 -0.11 5.72 -4.34
N ALA A 26 -0.66 5.15 -3.27
CA ALA A 26 -2.02 5.45 -2.81
C ALA A 26 -2.16 6.89 -2.30
N ILE A 27 -1.18 7.37 -1.52
CA ILE A 27 -1.16 8.77 -1.07
C ILE A 27 -1.05 9.71 -2.27
N GLY A 28 -0.16 9.42 -3.23
CA GLY A 28 0.02 10.22 -4.44
C GLY A 28 -1.26 10.27 -5.28
N LEU A 29 -1.87 9.12 -5.56
CA LEU A 29 -3.12 9.02 -6.34
C LEU A 29 -4.27 9.78 -5.68
N LEU A 30 -4.49 9.60 -4.39
CA LEU A 30 -5.56 10.31 -3.68
C LEU A 30 -5.29 11.81 -3.58
N THR A 31 -4.03 12.22 -3.42
CA THR A 31 -3.66 13.65 -3.43
C THR A 31 -3.99 14.27 -4.78
N ILE A 32 -3.67 13.60 -5.89
CA ILE A 32 -4.02 14.06 -7.24
C ILE A 32 -5.53 14.08 -7.42
N LEU A 33 -6.26 13.05 -6.97
CA LEU A 33 -7.73 12.99 -7.05
C LEU A 33 -8.40 14.16 -6.33
N PHE A 34 -8.00 14.44 -5.08
CA PHE A 34 -8.55 15.56 -4.32
C PHE A 34 -8.14 16.92 -4.90
N TRP A 35 -6.93 17.02 -5.44
CA TRP A 35 -6.49 18.24 -6.11
C TRP A 35 -7.29 18.49 -7.40
N LEU A 36 -7.59 17.44 -8.18
CA LEU A 36 -8.34 17.53 -9.44
C LEU A 36 -9.82 17.85 -9.24
N GLN A 37 -10.38 17.59 -8.05
CA GLN A 37 -11.73 18.01 -7.68
C GLN A 37 -11.86 19.53 -7.55
N GLY A 38 -10.75 20.28 -7.51
CA GLY A 38 -10.76 21.75 -7.54
C GLY A 38 -11.13 22.42 -6.21
N ASP A 39 -11.62 21.66 -5.24
CA ASP A 39 -12.00 22.16 -3.91
C ASP A 39 -10.84 22.24 -2.90
N PHE A 40 -9.68 21.65 -3.22
CA PHE A 40 -8.54 21.56 -2.31
C PHE A 40 -7.24 22.11 -2.91
N ASP A 41 -6.59 23.03 -2.18
CA ASP A 41 -5.18 23.35 -2.40
C ASP A 41 -4.31 22.10 -2.24
N PHE A 42 -3.17 22.02 -2.93
CA PHE A 42 -2.32 20.82 -2.95
C PHE A 42 -1.95 20.29 -1.55
N LEU A 43 -1.59 21.18 -0.61
CA LEU A 43 -1.29 20.81 0.78
C LEU A 43 -2.52 20.29 1.54
N ARG A 44 -3.70 20.83 1.24
CA ARG A 44 -4.97 20.43 1.85
C ARG A 44 -5.47 19.11 1.28
N ALA A 45 -5.26 18.90 -0.02
CA ALA A 45 -5.48 17.63 -0.72
C ALA A 45 -4.57 16.53 -0.18
N LEU A 46 -3.29 16.83 0.08
CA LEU A 46 -2.35 15.90 0.70
C LEU A 46 -2.77 15.52 2.13
N GLY A 47 -3.20 16.50 2.93
CA GLY A 47 -3.74 16.24 4.28
C GLY A 47 -5.01 15.38 4.25
N ALA A 48 -5.94 15.67 3.33
CA ALA A 48 -7.16 14.89 3.14
C ALA A 48 -6.87 13.49 2.60
N ALA A 49 -5.83 13.32 1.78
CA ALA A 49 -5.36 12.05 1.24
C ALA A 49 -4.54 11.23 2.24
N ALA A 50 -3.94 11.84 3.26
CA ALA A 50 -3.02 11.14 4.15
C ALA A 50 -3.69 9.96 4.86
N LEU A 51 -4.88 10.17 5.44
CA LEU A 51 -5.62 9.16 6.19
C LEU A 51 -6.21 8.05 5.31
N PRO A 52 -7.01 8.35 4.28
CA PRO A 52 -7.51 7.32 3.36
C PRO A 52 -6.40 6.69 2.51
N GLY A 53 -5.34 7.43 2.17
CA GLY A 53 -4.22 6.97 1.36
C GLY A 53 -3.26 6.06 2.11
N THR A 54 -3.05 6.32 3.40
CA THR A 54 -2.33 5.37 4.27
C THR A 54 -3.09 4.07 4.43
N LEU A 55 -4.40 4.12 4.67
CA LEU A 55 -5.24 2.91 4.75
C LEU A 55 -5.23 2.15 3.42
N LEU A 56 -5.49 2.81 2.30
CA LEU A 56 -5.49 2.20 0.98
C LEU A 56 -4.11 1.62 0.62
N GLY A 57 -3.04 2.34 0.94
CA GLY A 57 -1.68 1.93 0.63
C GLY A 57 -1.17 0.78 1.47
N VAL A 58 -1.49 0.75 2.77
CA VAL A 58 -1.11 -0.37 3.66
C VAL A 58 -1.97 -1.59 3.38
N PHE A 59 -3.30 -1.47 3.34
CA PHE A 59 -4.17 -2.62 3.10
C PHE A 59 -4.08 -3.11 1.66
N GLY A 60 -4.17 -2.20 0.69
CA GLY A 60 -4.06 -2.54 -0.73
C GLY A 60 -2.66 -3.03 -1.11
N GLY A 61 -1.61 -2.38 -0.60
CA GLY A 61 -0.23 -2.81 -0.81
C GLY A 61 0.07 -4.15 -0.15
N GLY A 62 -0.35 -4.35 1.09
CA GLY A 62 -0.19 -5.63 1.80
C GLY A 62 -0.91 -6.77 1.10
N PHE A 63 -2.16 -6.56 0.68
CA PHE A 63 -2.92 -7.55 -0.09
C PHE A 63 -2.26 -7.86 -1.44
N ALA A 64 -1.80 -6.84 -2.17
CA ALA A 64 -1.08 -7.03 -3.43
C ALA A 64 0.23 -7.81 -3.24
N GLY A 65 0.95 -7.58 -2.14
CA GLY A 65 2.15 -8.33 -1.78
C GLY A 65 1.87 -9.82 -1.54
N VAL A 66 0.77 -10.15 -0.84
CA VAL A 66 0.32 -11.54 -0.67
C VAL A 66 -0.12 -12.15 -2.00
N ALA A 67 -0.96 -11.45 -2.76
CA ALA A 67 -1.45 -11.93 -4.05
C ALA A 67 -0.28 -12.22 -5.03
N TYR A 68 0.74 -11.35 -5.05
CA TYR A 68 1.94 -11.56 -5.85
C TYR A 68 2.76 -12.77 -5.38
N ALA A 69 2.90 -12.96 -4.06
CA ALA A 69 3.58 -14.14 -3.52
C ALA A 69 2.87 -15.44 -3.90
N MET A 70 1.54 -15.47 -3.75
CA MET A 70 0.71 -16.62 -4.14
C MET A 70 0.74 -16.88 -5.65
N ALA A 71 0.73 -15.82 -6.47
CA ALA A 71 0.81 -15.94 -7.93
C ALA A 71 2.18 -16.44 -8.42
N LYS A 72 3.25 -16.24 -7.64
CA LYS A 72 4.60 -16.72 -7.96
C LYS A 72 4.79 -18.22 -7.62
N GLU A 73 3.96 -18.77 -6.74
CA GLU A 73 4.00 -20.18 -6.34
C GLU A 73 3.22 -21.11 -7.29
N HIS A 74 2.48 -20.56 -8.26
CA HIS A 74 1.81 -21.27 -9.35
C HIS A 74 2.61 -21.23 -10.65
#